data_AF-A0A2D5VHK9-F1
#
_entry.id   AF-A0A2D5VHK9-F1
#
_cell.length_a   1.000
_cell.length_b   1.000
_cell.length_c   1.000
_cell.angle_alpha   90.00
_cell.angle_beta   90.00
_cell.angle_gamma   90.00
#
_symmetry.space_group_name_H-M   'P 1'
#
loop_
_entity.id
_entity.type
_entity.pdbx_description
1 polymer ?
#
loop_
_entity_poly.entity_id
_entity_poly.type
_entity_poly.pdbx_seq_one_letter_code
_entity_poly.pdbx_strand_id
1 'polypeptide(L)'
;MKLILKSIVFSLFASMLFGCAVKVILLEENFENYQLDKPPAGWFFPSAGKWRVSSAGSRVLEQADRNALNSSAIVERAGLSNYIVQVELQIEHSGDAGVFAYWNSYTENYRLRTSNRHSRIQIVKRVAKDEGTYATVTLKEVPLYLDNGRWWIFRLEITTHQSYVYLKGKAWKKGAPEPESWLLEASDHSSERYESGQTGVWTMSAGSSYGGTKFDNFKLLNMEDD
;
A
#
# COMPACT_ATOMS: atom_id res chain seq x y z
N MET A 1 -35.36 9.17 25.97
CA MET A 1 -34.24 9.55 25.10
C MET A 1 -32.97 9.51 25.94
N LYS A 2 -32.24 8.39 25.90
CA LYS A 2 -31.03 8.15 26.73
C LYS A 2 -29.80 8.35 25.84
N LEU A 3 -28.99 9.37 26.13
CA LEU A 3 -27.67 9.55 25.53
C LEU A 3 -26.74 8.45 26.05
N ILE A 4 -26.13 7.71 25.13
CA ILE A 4 -25.05 6.75 25.42
C ILE A 4 -23.74 7.51 25.29
N LEU A 5 -23.06 7.75 26.42
CA LEU A 5 -21.69 8.25 26.46
C LEU A 5 -20.75 7.09 26.06
N LYS A 6 -20.02 7.23 24.95
CA LYS A 6 -18.90 6.33 24.63
C LYS A 6 -17.68 6.80 25.42
N SER A 7 -17.25 6.00 26.39
CA SER A 7 -16.00 6.21 27.11
C SER A 7 -14.81 6.07 26.14
N ILE A 8 -14.02 7.14 26.00
CA ILE A 8 -12.70 7.11 25.40
C ILE A 8 -11.72 6.87 26.55
N VAL A 9 -11.05 5.72 26.57
CA VAL A 9 -9.99 5.42 27.52
C VAL A 9 -8.67 5.91 26.90
N PHE A 10 -8.13 7.01 27.42
CA PHE A 10 -6.74 7.39 27.20
C PHE A 10 -5.89 6.71 28.27
N SER A 11 -5.06 5.75 27.88
CA SER A 11 -4.00 5.22 28.75
C SER A 11 -2.71 5.97 28.42
N LEU A 12 -2.27 6.84 29.35
CA LEU A 12 -0.94 7.44 29.30
C LEU A 12 0.02 6.52 30.07
N PHE A 13 0.99 5.93 29.39
CA PHE A 13 2.16 5.34 30.03
C PHE A 13 3.36 6.25 29.76
N ALA A 14 3.96 6.74 30.84
CA ALA A 14 5.24 7.42 30.80
C ALA A 14 6.37 6.37 30.86
N SER A 15 7.25 6.36 29.86
CA SER A 15 8.51 5.60 29.92
C SER A 15 9.60 6.36 29.17
N MET A 16 10.57 6.91 29.91
CA MET A 16 11.82 7.41 29.36
C MET A 16 12.83 6.26 29.22
N LEU A 17 13.52 6.27 28.06
CA LEU A 17 14.86 5.76 27.72
C LEU A 17 14.86 4.80 26.51
N PHE A 18 15.60 5.25 25.48
CA PHE A 18 15.65 4.80 24.08
C PHE A 18 14.42 5.21 23.25
N GLY A 19 14.54 6.37 22.58
CA GLY A 19 13.55 6.88 21.63
C GLY A 19 13.41 5.93 20.44
N CYS A 20 12.55 4.93 20.59
CA CYS A 20 11.92 4.25 19.48
C CYS A 20 10.73 5.11 19.07
N ALA A 21 10.73 5.62 17.84
CA ALA A 21 9.61 6.36 17.27
C ALA A 21 8.29 5.60 17.54
N VAL A 22 7.33 6.26 18.20
CA VAL A 22 6.03 5.68 18.48
C VAL A 22 5.24 5.61 17.17
N LYS A 23 4.81 4.40 16.80
CA LYS A 23 3.98 4.17 15.62
C LYS A 23 2.51 4.18 16.03
N VAL A 24 1.78 5.19 15.60
CA VAL A 24 0.35 5.33 15.88
C VAL A 24 -0.45 4.74 14.72
N ILE A 25 -1.33 3.77 14.99
CA ILE A 25 -2.23 3.23 13.97
C ILE A 25 -3.27 4.29 13.61
N LEU A 26 -3.25 4.75 12.37
CA LEU A 26 -4.18 5.72 11.81
C LEU A 26 -5.41 5.06 11.16
N LEU A 27 -5.20 3.89 10.56
CA LEU A 27 -6.24 3.07 9.95
C LEU A 27 -5.81 1.61 10.00
N GLU A 28 -6.75 0.73 10.32
CA GLU A 28 -6.66 -0.70 10.13
C GLU A 28 -7.94 -1.19 9.45
N GLU A 29 -7.78 -1.95 8.37
CA GLU A 29 -8.88 -2.44 7.56
C GLU A 29 -8.68 -3.91 7.19
N ASN A 30 -9.55 -4.78 7.71
CA ASN A 30 -9.57 -6.23 7.49
C ASN A 30 -10.77 -6.68 6.63
N PHE A 31 -11.56 -5.74 6.14
CA PHE A 31 -12.73 -5.91 5.27
C PHE A 31 -13.90 -6.76 5.83
N GLU A 32 -13.81 -7.23 7.07
CA GLU A 32 -14.83 -8.13 7.66
C GLU A 32 -16.20 -7.47 7.86
N ASN A 33 -16.22 -6.15 7.94
CA ASN A 33 -17.44 -5.37 8.18
C ASN A 33 -18.22 -5.00 6.90
N TYR A 34 -17.72 -5.34 5.70
CA TYR A 34 -18.38 -4.99 4.44
C TYR A 34 -19.19 -6.13 3.84
N GLN A 35 -20.23 -5.77 3.10
CA GLN A 35 -21.01 -6.73 2.33
C GLN A 35 -20.18 -7.33 1.18
N LEU A 36 -20.33 -8.63 0.96
CA LEU A 36 -19.76 -9.32 -0.20
C LEU A 36 -20.28 -8.72 -1.53
N ASP A 37 -19.45 -8.79 -2.56
CA ASP A 37 -19.71 -8.32 -3.92
C ASP A 37 -20.02 -6.82 -4.04
N LYS A 38 -19.66 -6.04 -3.02
CA LYS A 38 -19.75 -4.58 -3.02
C LYS A 38 -18.38 -3.96 -2.77
N PRO A 39 -18.07 -2.80 -3.38
CA PRO A 39 -16.92 -2.02 -2.97
C PRO A 39 -17.04 -1.62 -1.48
N PRO A 40 -15.97 -1.68 -0.68
CA PRO A 40 -15.99 -1.19 0.69
C PRO A 40 -16.23 0.33 0.72
N ALA A 41 -17.07 0.80 1.65
CA ALA A 41 -17.27 2.23 1.88
C ALA A 41 -15.99 2.89 2.43
N GLY A 42 -15.76 4.17 2.14
CA GLY A 42 -14.55 4.90 2.56
C GLY A 42 -13.29 4.63 1.72
N TRP A 43 -13.42 3.76 0.71
CA TRP A 43 -12.40 3.54 -0.32
C TRP A 43 -12.82 4.20 -1.63
N PHE A 44 -11.85 4.78 -2.31
CA PHE A 44 -12.01 5.41 -3.61
C PHE A 44 -11.30 4.59 -4.70
N PHE A 45 -11.92 4.49 -5.88
CA PHE A 45 -11.45 3.65 -6.98
C PHE A 45 -11.22 4.52 -8.23
N PRO A 46 -10.14 5.33 -8.27
CA PRO A 46 -9.94 6.38 -9.28
C PRO A 46 -9.60 5.88 -10.69
N SER A 47 -9.33 4.59 -10.86
CA SER A 47 -8.84 4.04 -12.12
C SER A 47 -9.57 2.78 -12.52
N ALA A 48 -9.27 2.27 -13.73
CA ALA A 48 -9.93 1.12 -14.30
C ALA A 48 -9.96 -0.10 -13.36
N GLY A 49 -10.93 -0.97 -13.57
CA GLY A 49 -11.10 -2.22 -12.84
C GLY A 49 -12.46 -2.34 -12.16
N LYS A 50 -12.69 -3.49 -11.53
CA LYS A 50 -13.88 -3.77 -10.72
C LYS A 50 -13.43 -4.15 -9.33
N TRP A 51 -13.76 -3.36 -8.33
CA TRP A 51 -13.36 -3.61 -6.94
C TRP A 51 -14.56 -4.09 -6.13
N ARG A 52 -14.34 -5.10 -5.28
CA ARG A 52 -15.37 -5.66 -4.40
C ARG A 52 -14.75 -6.33 -3.19
N VAL A 53 -15.55 -6.53 -2.16
CA VAL A 53 -15.23 -7.48 -1.10
C VAL A 53 -15.62 -8.88 -1.56
N SER A 54 -14.71 -9.85 -1.48
CA SER A 54 -14.98 -11.26 -1.79
C SER A 54 -14.55 -12.18 -0.66
N SER A 55 -14.95 -13.46 -0.73
CA SER A 55 -14.60 -14.47 0.27
C SER A 55 -13.41 -15.29 -0.20
N ALA A 56 -12.35 -15.33 0.60
CA ALA A 56 -11.14 -16.10 0.37
C ALA A 56 -10.65 -16.78 1.67
N GLY A 57 -11.61 -17.29 2.47
CA GLY A 57 -11.40 -17.75 3.84
C GLY A 57 -11.70 -16.65 4.87
N SER A 58 -11.25 -15.42 4.60
CA SER A 58 -11.69 -14.15 5.19
C SER A 58 -12.41 -13.29 4.14
N ARG A 59 -13.01 -12.17 4.55
CA ARG A 59 -13.42 -11.13 3.61
C ARG A 59 -12.19 -10.33 3.21
N VAL A 60 -12.04 -10.11 1.91
CA VAL A 60 -10.86 -9.43 1.34
C VAL A 60 -11.27 -8.45 0.25
N LEU A 61 -10.48 -7.41 0.04
CA LEU A 61 -10.63 -6.52 -1.12
C LEU A 61 -10.06 -7.21 -2.36
N GLU A 62 -10.91 -7.45 -3.35
CA GLU A 62 -10.53 -8.05 -4.63
C GLU A 62 -10.64 -7.03 -5.76
N GLN A 63 -9.61 -6.97 -6.59
CA GLN A 63 -9.74 -6.47 -7.95
C GLN A 63 -10.23 -7.65 -8.83
N ALA A 64 -11.47 -7.56 -9.30
CA ALA A 64 -12.23 -8.61 -10.00
C ALA A 64 -12.11 -8.55 -11.55
N ASP A 65 -11.54 -7.48 -12.11
CA ASP A 65 -11.40 -7.32 -13.56
C ASP A 65 -10.02 -7.80 -14.04
N ARG A 66 -10.02 -8.97 -14.68
CA ARG A 66 -8.82 -9.68 -15.14
C ARG A 66 -8.11 -8.99 -16.31
N ASN A 67 -8.72 -7.98 -16.93
CA ASN A 67 -8.13 -7.26 -18.06
C ASN A 67 -7.63 -5.86 -17.68
N ALA A 68 -7.85 -5.42 -16.44
CA ALA A 68 -7.48 -4.07 -16.04
C ALA A 68 -5.95 -3.90 -15.92
N LEU A 69 -5.41 -3.00 -16.73
CA LEU A 69 -3.96 -2.76 -16.83
C LEU A 69 -3.40 -1.83 -15.74
N ASN A 70 -4.26 -1.14 -15.00
CA ASN A 70 -3.83 -0.20 -13.96
C ASN A 70 -4.99 0.14 -13.02
N SER A 71 -5.16 -0.65 -11.98
CA SER A 71 -6.25 -0.54 -11.00
C SER A 71 -5.72 -0.01 -9.68
N SER A 72 -6.47 0.91 -9.07
CA SER A 72 -6.09 1.57 -7.83
C SER A 72 -7.28 1.60 -6.88
N ALA A 73 -7.04 1.28 -5.62
CA ALA A 73 -7.97 1.48 -4.53
C ALA A 73 -7.27 2.30 -3.45
N ILE A 74 -7.81 3.48 -3.15
CA ILE A 74 -7.19 4.52 -2.34
C ILE A 74 -8.05 4.77 -1.11
N VAL A 75 -7.41 4.94 0.05
CA VAL A 75 -8.11 5.36 1.27
C VAL A 75 -8.23 6.89 1.28
N GLU A 76 -9.37 7.41 1.74
CA GLU A 76 -9.62 8.85 1.81
C GLU A 76 -8.89 9.51 3.01
N ARG A 77 -7.55 9.45 2.99
CA ARG A 77 -6.64 10.13 3.92
C ARG A 77 -5.52 10.77 3.11
N ALA A 78 -5.43 12.09 3.18
CA ALA A 78 -4.42 12.90 2.51
C ALA A 78 -3.65 13.77 3.52
N GLY A 79 -2.57 14.40 3.06
CA GLY A 79 -1.79 15.36 3.86
C GLY A 79 -0.93 14.73 4.95
N LEU A 80 -0.81 13.40 4.99
CA LEU A 80 0.14 12.72 5.85
C LEU A 80 1.54 12.86 5.26
N SER A 81 2.54 12.93 6.14
CA SER A 81 3.94 12.68 5.84
C SER A 81 4.47 11.72 6.91
N ASN A 82 5.64 11.13 6.70
CA ASN A 82 6.28 10.26 7.70
C ASN A 82 5.36 9.13 8.15
N TYR A 83 5.04 8.19 7.26
CA TYR A 83 4.11 7.12 7.56
C TYR A 83 4.53 5.76 7.01
N ILE A 84 3.86 4.73 7.49
CA ILE A 84 3.96 3.36 6.99
C ILE A 84 2.63 2.94 6.41
N VAL A 85 2.67 2.41 5.19
CA VAL A 85 1.58 1.62 4.62
C VAL A 85 1.98 0.15 4.61
N GLN A 86 1.08 -0.70 5.10
CA GLN A 86 1.24 -2.15 5.09
C GLN A 86 -0.03 -2.82 4.58
N VAL A 87 0.13 -3.90 3.84
CA VAL A 87 -1.00 -4.71 3.37
C VAL A 87 -0.59 -6.16 3.22
N GLU A 88 -1.53 -7.08 3.42
CA GLU A 88 -1.42 -8.44 2.91
C GLU A 88 -1.94 -8.47 1.48
N LEU A 89 -1.17 -9.02 0.54
CA LEU A 89 -1.61 -9.19 -0.83
C LEU A 89 -1.37 -10.62 -1.31
N GLN A 90 -2.25 -11.06 -2.20
CA GLN A 90 -2.17 -12.32 -2.92
C GLN A 90 -2.37 -12.03 -4.39
N ILE A 91 -1.44 -12.48 -5.22
CA ILE A 91 -1.52 -12.39 -6.68
C ILE A 91 -1.82 -13.80 -7.19
N GLU A 92 -2.94 -13.95 -7.91
CA GLU A 92 -3.28 -15.18 -8.62
C GLU A 92 -2.86 -15.05 -10.07
N HIS A 93 -1.89 -15.86 -10.46
CA HIS A 93 -1.29 -15.94 -11.78
C HIS A 93 -0.76 -14.60 -12.29
N SER A 94 -0.20 -14.56 -13.50
CA SER A 94 0.62 -13.43 -13.99
C SER A 94 0.01 -12.05 -13.71
N GLY A 95 0.68 -11.22 -12.92
CA GLY A 95 0.22 -9.87 -12.60
C GLY A 95 1.29 -9.14 -11.78
N ASP A 96 1.04 -7.86 -11.52
CA ASP A 96 1.85 -7.11 -10.57
C ASP A 96 0.96 -6.32 -9.62
N ALA A 97 1.38 -6.23 -8.36
CA ALA A 97 0.61 -5.56 -7.31
C ALA A 97 1.53 -4.88 -6.30
N GLY A 98 0.96 -4.01 -5.47
CA GLY A 98 1.71 -3.30 -4.45
C GLY A 98 0.88 -2.27 -3.70
N VAL A 99 1.59 -1.37 -3.03
CA VAL A 99 1.04 -0.27 -2.24
C VAL A 99 1.51 1.08 -2.77
N PHE A 100 0.70 2.12 -2.54
CA PHE A 100 1.02 3.50 -2.87
C PHE A 100 1.57 4.27 -1.68
N ALA A 101 2.49 5.19 -1.97
CA ALA A 101 2.72 6.35 -1.12
C ALA A 101 2.61 7.63 -1.95
N TYR A 102 2.15 8.71 -1.31
CA TYR A 102 1.91 10.01 -1.94
C TYR A 102 1.20 9.91 -3.29
N TRP A 103 0.06 9.23 -3.32
CA TRP A 103 -0.83 9.17 -4.47
C TRP A 103 -1.47 10.54 -4.70
N ASN A 104 -1.10 11.19 -5.80
CA ASN A 104 -1.76 12.40 -6.30
C ASN A 104 -2.67 12.07 -7.48
N SER A 105 -2.24 11.14 -8.33
CA SER A 105 -2.99 10.69 -9.50
C SER A 105 -2.52 9.30 -9.95
N TYR A 106 -3.12 8.73 -11.00
CA TYR A 106 -2.63 7.49 -11.59
C TYR A 106 -1.26 7.63 -12.27
N THR A 107 -0.84 8.86 -12.58
CA THR A 107 0.45 9.19 -13.20
C THR A 107 1.48 9.69 -12.20
N GLU A 108 1.10 10.01 -10.97
CA GLU A 108 1.97 10.65 -9.96
C GLU A 108 1.80 10.00 -8.59
N ASN A 109 2.77 9.16 -8.23
CA ASN A 109 2.79 8.41 -6.97
C ASN A 109 4.14 7.70 -6.79
N TYR A 110 4.46 7.33 -5.55
CA TYR A 110 5.44 6.30 -5.26
C TYR A 110 4.75 4.94 -5.06
N ARG A 111 5.48 3.86 -5.35
CA ARG A 111 5.00 2.50 -5.11
C ARG A 111 6.10 1.62 -4.56
N LEU A 112 5.74 0.77 -3.61
CA LEU A 112 6.38 -0.52 -3.41
C LEU A 112 5.54 -1.55 -4.15
N ARG A 113 6.09 -2.18 -5.18
CA ARG A 113 5.33 -3.09 -6.03
C ARG A 113 6.17 -4.24 -6.55
N THR A 114 5.50 -5.27 -7.00
CA THR A 114 6.13 -6.27 -7.84
C THR A 114 6.36 -5.75 -9.27
N SER A 115 7.24 -6.41 -9.99
CA SER A 115 7.51 -6.19 -11.41
C SER A 115 7.92 -7.50 -12.10
N ASN A 116 7.88 -7.50 -13.43
CA ASN A 116 8.29 -8.61 -14.28
C ASN A 116 7.54 -9.90 -13.93
N ARG A 117 6.20 -9.83 -13.89
CA ARG A 117 5.34 -10.94 -13.46
C ARG A 117 5.79 -11.45 -12.09
N HIS A 118 5.77 -10.55 -11.09
CA HIS A 118 6.03 -10.89 -9.68
C HIS A 118 7.34 -11.63 -9.37
N SER A 119 8.36 -11.44 -10.21
CA SER A 119 9.72 -11.99 -10.01
C SER A 119 10.71 -10.99 -9.40
N ARG A 120 10.30 -9.73 -9.25
CA ARG A 120 11.07 -8.65 -8.63
C ARG A 120 10.15 -7.85 -7.72
N ILE A 121 10.74 -7.22 -6.72
CA ILE A 121 10.13 -6.14 -5.95
C ILE A 121 10.89 -4.85 -6.22
N GLN A 122 10.17 -3.73 -6.35
CA GLN A 122 10.72 -2.44 -6.72
C GLN A 122 10.10 -1.32 -5.87
N ILE A 123 10.91 -0.31 -5.58
CA ILE A 123 10.42 1.04 -5.27
C ILE A 123 10.49 1.84 -6.55
N VAL A 124 9.36 2.39 -6.98
CA VAL A 124 9.26 3.22 -8.19
C VAL A 124 8.56 4.54 -7.91
N LYS A 125 8.87 5.54 -8.74
CA LYS A 125 8.11 6.78 -8.89
C LYS A 125 7.40 6.77 -10.24
N ARG A 126 6.10 7.04 -10.27
CA ARG A 126 5.42 7.45 -11.51
C ARG A 126 5.49 8.95 -11.64
N VAL A 127 5.83 9.42 -12.83
CA VAL A 127 5.94 10.84 -13.18
C VAL A 127 5.00 11.12 -14.34
N ALA A 128 4.14 12.14 -14.20
CA ALA A 128 3.28 12.57 -15.28
C ALA A 128 4.08 12.96 -16.53
N LYS A 129 3.50 12.67 -17.68
CA LYS A 129 3.96 13.11 -19.00
C LYS A 129 2.77 13.76 -19.72
N ASP A 130 3.04 14.29 -20.90
CA ASP A 130 2.02 14.94 -21.71
C ASP A 130 0.87 13.97 -22.04
N GLU A 131 -0.29 14.54 -22.36
CA GLU A 131 -1.49 13.80 -22.80
C GLU A 131 -2.00 12.77 -21.77
N GLY A 132 -1.73 13.00 -20.48
CA GLY A 132 -2.18 12.11 -19.40
C GLY A 132 -1.43 10.77 -19.35
N THR A 133 -0.26 10.70 -19.98
CA THR A 133 0.62 9.53 -19.90
C THR A 133 1.57 9.63 -18.71
N TYR A 134 2.41 8.60 -18.50
CA TYR A 134 3.36 8.60 -17.39
C TYR A 134 4.64 7.85 -17.75
N ALA A 135 5.74 8.26 -17.14
CA ALA A 135 6.96 7.47 -17.04
C ALA A 135 7.01 6.75 -15.69
N THR A 136 7.67 5.59 -15.65
CA THR A 136 8.00 4.92 -14.38
C THR A 136 9.50 4.95 -14.19
N VAL A 137 9.95 5.62 -13.12
CA VAL A 137 11.34 5.67 -12.70
C VAL A 137 11.55 4.64 -11.60
N THR A 138 12.38 3.63 -11.85
CA THR A 138 12.79 2.68 -10.82
C THR A 138 13.85 3.31 -9.92
N LEU A 139 13.53 3.48 -8.64
CA LEU A 139 14.46 4.02 -7.65
C LEU A 139 15.33 2.90 -7.04
N LYS A 140 14.73 1.74 -6.80
CA LYS A 140 15.43 0.54 -6.32
C LYS A 140 14.68 -0.72 -6.74
N GLU A 141 15.40 -1.79 -6.99
CA GLU A 141 14.82 -3.11 -7.23
C GLU A 141 15.72 -4.23 -6.68
N VAL A 142 15.09 -5.34 -6.28
CA VAL A 142 15.78 -6.59 -5.93
C VAL A 142 14.99 -7.80 -6.46
N PRO A 143 15.66 -8.92 -6.78
CA PRO A 143 14.97 -10.17 -7.07
C PRO A 143 14.15 -10.65 -5.87
N LEU A 144 12.88 -10.96 -6.10
CA LEU A 144 12.02 -11.61 -5.10
C LEU A 144 10.90 -12.34 -5.86
N TYR A 145 10.87 -13.66 -5.74
CA TYR A 145 9.88 -14.50 -6.41
C TYR A 145 8.70 -14.73 -5.47
N LEU A 146 7.55 -14.16 -5.81
CA LEU A 146 6.32 -14.43 -5.06
C LEU A 146 5.72 -15.76 -5.51
N ASP A 147 5.51 -16.65 -4.54
CA ASP A 147 4.76 -17.89 -4.75
C ASP A 147 3.33 -17.55 -5.22
N ASN A 148 2.92 -18.12 -6.34
CA ASN A 148 1.58 -17.93 -6.90
C ASN A 148 0.49 -18.27 -5.89
N GLY A 149 -0.52 -17.41 -5.74
CA GLY A 149 -1.65 -17.64 -4.83
C GLY A 149 -1.27 -17.66 -3.34
N ARG A 150 -0.03 -17.30 -2.98
CA ARG A 150 0.39 -17.17 -1.58
C ARG A 150 0.16 -15.74 -1.09
N TRP A 151 -0.25 -15.61 0.17
CA TRP A 151 -0.32 -14.32 0.84
C TRP A 151 1.08 -13.84 1.24
N TRP A 152 1.35 -12.58 0.92
CA TRP A 152 2.57 -11.85 1.27
C TRP A 152 2.20 -10.56 1.99
N ILE A 153 3.01 -10.15 2.95
CA ILE A 153 2.91 -8.84 3.59
C ILE A 153 3.87 -7.91 2.87
N PHE A 154 3.38 -6.76 2.44
CA PHE A 154 4.17 -5.65 1.90
C PHE A 154 4.15 -4.51 2.90
N ARG A 155 5.31 -3.95 3.23
CA ARG A 155 5.46 -2.77 4.08
C ARG A 155 6.32 -1.73 3.38
N LEU A 156 5.76 -0.55 3.19
CA LEU A 156 6.44 0.63 2.68
C LEU A 156 6.45 1.71 3.76
N GLU A 157 7.63 2.16 4.13
CA GLU A 157 7.87 3.32 4.99
C GLU A 157 8.32 4.49 4.13
N ILE A 158 7.75 5.66 4.38
CA ILE A 158 8.10 6.91 3.69
C ILE A 158 8.38 8.02 4.68
N THR A 159 9.50 8.71 4.51
CA THR A 159 9.92 9.86 5.31
C THR A 159 10.22 11.03 4.39
N THR A 160 9.65 12.20 4.68
CA THR A 160 9.91 13.43 3.93
C THR A 160 10.95 14.25 4.66
N HIS A 161 12.05 14.56 3.97
CA HIS A 161 13.05 15.52 4.41
C HIS A 161 13.00 16.78 3.52
N GLN A 162 13.64 17.85 3.97
CA GLN A 162 13.66 19.13 3.25
C GLN A 162 14.19 19.01 1.80
N SER A 163 15.17 18.15 1.56
CA SER A 163 15.84 18.01 0.25
C SER A 163 15.59 16.69 -0.46
N TYR A 164 14.87 15.74 0.16
CA TYR A 164 14.58 14.44 -0.43
C TYR A 164 13.44 13.70 0.27
N VAL A 165 12.88 12.71 -0.41
CA VAL A 165 11.98 11.72 0.18
C VAL A 165 12.72 10.40 0.27
N TYR A 166 12.69 9.77 1.45
CA TYR A 166 13.31 8.48 1.69
C TYR A 166 12.24 7.40 1.80
N LEU A 167 12.45 6.29 1.09
CA LEU A 167 11.52 5.18 1.03
C LEU A 167 12.25 3.89 1.40
N LYS A 168 11.64 3.11 2.30
CA LYS A 168 12.11 1.77 2.66
C LYS A 168 11.01 0.75 2.44
N GLY A 169 11.36 -0.35 1.78
CA GLY A 169 10.42 -1.38 1.37
C GLY A 169 10.87 -2.76 1.84
N LYS A 170 9.92 -3.56 2.30
CA LYS A 170 10.15 -5.00 2.51
C LYS A 170 8.88 -5.81 2.27
N ALA A 171 9.09 -7.08 1.96
CA ALA A 171 8.01 -8.03 1.74
C ALA A 171 8.40 -9.41 2.27
N TRP A 172 7.44 -10.12 2.86
CA TRP A 172 7.65 -11.46 3.41
C TRP A 172 6.37 -12.28 3.36
N LYS A 173 6.49 -13.61 3.44
CA LYS A 173 5.34 -14.51 3.39
C LYS A 173 4.47 -14.34 4.64
N LYS A 174 3.15 -14.36 4.49
CA LYS A 174 2.23 -14.40 5.65
C LYS A 174 2.55 -15.62 6.51
N GLY A 175 2.68 -15.40 7.82
CA GLY A 175 3.08 -16.43 8.80
C GLY A 175 4.60 -16.61 8.96
N ALA A 176 5.43 -16.00 8.11
CA ALA A 176 6.87 -15.90 8.37
C ALA A 176 7.17 -14.68 9.26
N PRO A 177 8.28 -14.70 10.03
CA PRO A 177 8.71 -13.52 10.79
C PRO A 177 9.01 -12.35 9.83
N GLU A 178 8.73 -11.13 10.31
CA GLU A 178 9.11 -9.90 9.61
C GLU A 178 10.64 -9.84 9.50
N PRO A 179 11.21 -9.57 8.31
CA PRO A 179 12.65 -9.39 8.17
C PRO A 179 13.14 -8.18 8.99
N GLU A 180 14.26 -8.37 9.70
CA GLU A 180 14.92 -7.32 10.47
C GLU A 180 15.41 -6.20 9.54
N SER A 181 16.09 -6.58 8.46
CA SER A 181 16.60 -5.64 7.46
C SER A 181 15.54 -5.23 6.43
N TRP A 182 15.66 -4.00 5.94
CA TRP A 182 14.90 -3.55 4.77
C TRP A 182 15.44 -4.23 3.50
N LEU A 183 14.53 -4.63 2.61
CA LEU A 183 14.92 -5.24 1.33
C LEU A 183 15.30 -4.17 0.29
N LEU A 184 14.61 -3.03 0.35
CA LEU A 184 14.82 -1.90 -0.53
C LEU A 184 14.93 -0.64 0.30
N GLU A 185 15.87 0.21 -0.08
CA GLU A 185 16.04 1.56 0.44
C GLU A 185 16.34 2.47 -0.75
N ALA A 186 15.68 3.62 -0.82
CA ALA A 186 15.78 4.54 -1.95
C ALA A 186 15.53 5.98 -1.51
N SER A 187 16.23 6.92 -2.13
CA SER A 187 16.02 8.36 -1.93
C SER A 187 15.64 9.04 -3.25
N ASP A 188 14.59 9.84 -3.24
CA ASP A 188 14.24 10.74 -4.34
C ASP A 188 14.68 12.17 -4.01
N HIS A 189 15.78 12.60 -4.62
CA HIS A 189 16.34 13.95 -4.51
C HIS A 189 15.85 14.90 -5.61
N SER A 190 14.94 14.45 -6.48
CA SER A 190 14.44 15.32 -7.55
C SER A 190 13.67 16.52 -7.01
N SER A 191 13.70 17.62 -7.75
CA SER A 191 12.88 18.81 -7.45
C SER A 191 11.38 18.54 -7.62
N GLU A 192 11.01 17.50 -8.36
CA GLU A 192 9.64 17.07 -8.63
C GLU A 192 9.19 15.93 -7.69
N ARG A 193 9.88 15.70 -6.57
CA ARG A 193 9.49 14.69 -5.58
C ARG A 193 8.10 15.00 -5.01
N TYR A 194 7.38 13.95 -4.61
CA TYR A 194 6.07 14.12 -3.98
C TYR A 194 6.24 14.17 -2.47
N GLU A 195 5.67 15.18 -1.82
CA GLU A 195 5.78 15.36 -0.36
C GLU A 195 4.44 15.14 0.36
N SER A 196 3.37 14.98 -0.40
CA SER A 196 2.04 14.69 0.09
C SER A 196 1.23 13.92 -0.95
N GLY A 197 0.17 13.28 -0.49
CA GLY A 197 -0.79 12.55 -1.31
C GLY A 197 -1.52 11.51 -0.46
N GLN A 198 -2.35 10.71 -1.12
CA GLN A 198 -3.08 9.60 -0.49
C GLN A 198 -2.25 8.31 -0.48
N THR A 199 -2.82 7.23 0.04
CA THR A 199 -2.22 5.90 0.03
C THR A 199 -3.28 4.84 -0.27
N GLY A 200 -2.86 3.61 -0.55
CA GLY A 200 -3.75 2.53 -0.92
C GLY A 200 -3.01 1.39 -1.60
N VAL A 201 -3.72 0.64 -2.42
CA VAL A 201 -3.24 -0.55 -3.11
C VAL A 201 -3.37 -0.44 -4.61
N TRP A 202 -2.47 -1.13 -5.30
CA TRP A 202 -2.34 -1.10 -6.74
C TRP A 202 -2.28 -2.52 -7.31
N THR A 203 -2.84 -2.70 -8.50
CA THR A 203 -2.59 -3.91 -9.30
C THR A 203 -2.71 -3.66 -10.81
N MET A 204 -2.03 -4.50 -11.60
CA MET A 204 -2.21 -4.63 -13.04
C MET A 204 -2.26 -6.11 -13.45
N SER A 205 -3.08 -6.40 -14.46
CA SER A 205 -2.98 -7.68 -15.16
C SER A 205 -1.69 -7.75 -15.98
N ALA A 206 -1.08 -8.94 -16.06
CA ALA A 206 0.13 -9.18 -16.86
C ALA A 206 -0.06 -10.28 -17.92
N GLY A 207 -1.25 -10.32 -18.52
CA GLY A 207 -1.57 -11.21 -19.64
C GLY A 207 -2.80 -12.09 -19.37
N SER A 208 -3.02 -13.04 -20.29
CA SER A 208 -4.23 -13.87 -20.36
C SER A 208 -4.43 -14.83 -19.20
N SER A 209 -3.38 -15.10 -18.41
CA SER A 209 -3.49 -16.00 -17.25
C SER A 209 -3.75 -15.26 -15.94
N TYR A 210 -3.82 -13.93 -15.91
CA TYR A 210 -4.08 -13.18 -14.67
C TYR A 210 -5.40 -13.61 -13.99
N GLY A 211 -5.29 -14.15 -12.78
CA GLY A 211 -6.37 -14.65 -11.94
C GLY A 211 -6.93 -13.62 -10.96
N GLY A 212 -6.29 -12.46 -10.84
CA GLY A 212 -6.73 -11.38 -9.95
C GLY A 212 -5.74 -11.09 -8.83
N THR A 213 -6.00 -10.01 -8.09
CA THR A 213 -5.25 -9.67 -6.88
C THR A 213 -6.23 -9.44 -5.75
N LYS A 214 -5.91 -9.98 -4.58
CA LYS A 214 -6.64 -9.80 -3.34
C LYS A 214 -5.77 -9.08 -2.33
N PHE A 215 -6.39 -8.24 -1.50
CA PHE A 215 -5.76 -7.44 -0.46
C PHE A 215 -6.53 -7.62 0.85
N ASP A 216 -5.80 -7.74 1.95
CA ASP A 216 -6.35 -7.89 3.29
C ASP A 216 -5.46 -7.15 4.31
N ASN A 217 -5.97 -6.94 5.52
CA ASN A 217 -5.25 -6.41 6.66
C ASN A 217 -4.42 -5.15 6.33
N PHE A 218 -5.05 -4.19 5.63
CA PHE A 218 -4.44 -2.91 5.28
C PHE A 218 -4.23 -2.09 6.55
N LYS A 219 -3.03 -1.52 6.71
CA LYS A 219 -2.66 -0.69 7.85
C LYS A 219 -1.97 0.58 7.36
N LEU A 220 -2.36 1.70 7.95
CA LEU A 220 -1.69 2.98 7.82
C LEU A 220 -1.26 3.41 9.22
N LEU A 221 0.03 3.66 9.39
CA LEU A 221 0.61 4.06 10.66
C LEU A 221 1.34 5.38 10.50
N ASN A 222 1.10 6.32 11.42
CA ASN A 222 1.93 7.52 11.53
C ASN A 222 3.28 7.14 12.15
N MET A 223 4.34 7.79 11.70
CA MET A 223 5.60 7.86 12.42
C MET A 223 5.66 9.24 13.03
N GLU A 224 5.32 9.35 14.30
CA GLU A 224 5.54 10.61 15.00
C GLU A 224 7.04 10.79 15.18
N ASP A 225 7.52 11.97 14.79
CA ASP A 225 8.81 12.47 15.24
C ASP A 225 8.58 12.96 16.69
N ASP A 226 9.37 12.45 17.64
CA ASP A 226 9.38 12.95 19.03
C ASP A 226 9.71 14.47 19.08
#